data_AF-A0A9Q4H028-F1
#
_entry.id   AF-A0A9Q4H028-F1
#
_cell.length_a   1.000
_cell.length_b   1.000
_cell.length_c   1.000
_cell.angle_alpha   90.00
_cell.angle_beta   90.00
_cell.angle_gamma   90.00
#
_symmetry.space_group_name_H-M   'P 1'
#
loop_
_entity.id
_entity.type
_entity.pdbx_description
1 polymer ?
#
loop_
_entity_poly.entity_id
_entity_poly.type
_entity_poly.pdbx_seq_one_letter_code
_entity_poly.pdbx_strand_id
1 'polypeptide(L)'
;MTNDVGALRRWTTRIGWILAVAVPLWMAGGRFLTDSAGDLTGIYALTLTPVLLLLSVAALAVPRRRPGRYPSARSLGLLLIAWACGLGLGFTLPDTGEGASSVLGALVGPQAEGVAAALSNPLGIIMLFMSIAGCVLAVRDSSRADAARRSPSDEDDYQGTGYFPVLDV
;
A
#
# COMPACT_ATOMS: atom_id res chain seq x y z
N MET A 1 -8.93 21.85 20.22
CA MET A 1 -9.26 20.57 19.53
C MET A 1 -8.56 20.39 18.16
N THR A 2 -7.56 21.21 17.79
CA THR A 2 -6.86 21.11 16.49
C THR A 2 -5.59 20.24 16.51
N ASN A 3 -5.02 19.97 17.70
CA ASN A 3 -3.81 19.17 17.84
C ASN A 3 -4.02 17.66 17.61
N ASP A 4 -5.24 17.15 17.87
CA ASP A 4 -5.52 15.72 17.80
C ASP A 4 -5.56 15.16 16.38
N VAL A 5 -6.11 15.92 15.42
CA VAL A 5 -6.23 15.45 14.03
C VAL A 5 -4.85 15.30 13.37
N GLY A 6 -3.93 16.22 13.67
CA GLY A 6 -2.55 16.16 13.19
C GLY A 6 -1.72 15.08 13.88
N ALA A 7 -1.99 14.78 15.15
CA ALA A 7 -1.38 13.66 15.86
C ALA A 7 -1.89 12.31 15.33
N LEU A 8 -3.20 12.17 15.14
CA LEU A 8 -3.84 10.97 14.62
C LEU A 8 -3.32 10.64 13.22
N ARG A 9 -3.25 11.62 12.31
CA ARG A 9 -2.68 11.42 10.96
C ARG A 9 -1.21 10.99 10.97
N ARG A 10 -0.42 11.49 11.92
CA ARG A 10 0.98 11.08 12.09
C ARG A 10 1.09 9.64 12.56
N TRP A 11 0.28 9.25 13.54
CA TRP A 11 0.22 7.88 14.05
C TRP A 11 -0.25 6.89 12.99
N THR A 12 -1.34 7.20 12.26
CA THR A 12 -1.84 6.32 11.20
C THR A 12 -0.85 6.17 10.06
N THR A 13 -0.13 7.24 9.69
CA THR A 13 0.92 7.15 8.67
C THR A 13 2.09 6.28 9.15
N ARG A 14 2.50 6.38 10.42
CA ARG A 14 3.56 5.52 10.98
C ARG A 14 3.16 4.05 10.99
N ILE A 15 1.94 3.76 11.44
CA ILE A 15 1.38 2.40 11.41
C ILE A 15 1.31 1.91 9.95
N GLY A 16 0.91 2.77 9.02
CA GLY A 16 0.90 2.46 7.60
C GLY A 16 2.27 2.06 7.04
N TRP A 17 3.36 2.70 7.48
CA TRP A 17 4.72 2.31 7.10
C TRP A 17 5.11 0.93 7.64
N ILE A 18 4.71 0.62 8.87
CA ILE A 18 4.93 -0.71 9.45
C ILE A 18 4.17 -1.76 8.65
N LEU A 19 2.88 -1.53 8.37
CA LEU A 19 2.04 -2.45 7.60
C LEU A 19 2.52 -2.62 6.15
N ALA A 20 2.97 -1.53 5.51
CA ALA A 20 3.50 -1.55 4.16
C ALA A 20 4.71 -2.48 3.99
N VAL A 21 5.47 -2.73 5.05
CA VAL A 21 6.62 -3.66 5.04
C VAL A 21 6.26 -5.02 5.64
N ALA A 22 5.57 -5.02 6.78
CA ALA A 22 5.22 -6.23 7.51
C ALA A 22 4.31 -7.15 6.71
N VAL A 23 3.33 -6.62 5.96
CA VAL A 23 2.38 -7.44 5.20
C VAL A 23 3.05 -8.12 4.00
N PRO A 24 3.80 -7.43 3.13
CA PRO A 24 4.58 -8.10 2.08
C PRO A 24 5.59 -9.10 2.64
N LEU A 25 6.25 -8.79 3.75
CA LEU A 25 7.19 -9.70 4.39
C LEU A 25 6.48 -10.96 4.92
N TRP A 26 5.30 -10.80 5.53
CA TRP A 26 4.45 -11.92 5.92
C TRP A 26 4.04 -12.77 4.72
N MET A 27 3.64 -12.15 3.61
CA MET A 27 3.25 -12.88 2.40
C MET A 27 4.44 -13.62 1.76
N ALA A 28 5.65 -13.06 1.82
CA ALA A 28 6.85 -13.68 1.27
C ALA A 28 7.42 -14.78 2.19
N GLY A 29 7.39 -14.54 3.50
CA GLY A 29 8.14 -15.32 4.50
C GLY A 29 7.27 -16.20 5.40
N GLY A 30 5.98 -15.88 5.55
CA GLY A 30 5.08 -16.53 6.52
C GLY A 30 4.95 -18.04 6.30
N ARG A 31 5.11 -18.49 5.05
CA ARG A 31 4.98 -19.90 4.65
C ARG A 31 6.23 -20.73 4.96
N PHE A 32 7.40 -20.09 5.04
CA PHE A 32 8.63 -20.73 5.52
C PHE A 32 8.59 -20.95 7.03
N LEU A 33 7.85 -20.12 7.78
CA LEU A 33 7.67 -20.29 9.23
C LEU A 33 6.74 -21.46 9.59
N THR A 34 5.91 -21.89 8.64
CA THR A 34 4.91 -22.95 8.82
C THR A 34 5.26 -24.23 8.07
N ASP A 35 6.48 -24.32 7.52
CA ASP A 35 6.99 -25.45 6.73
C ASP A 35 6.04 -25.90 5.61
N SER A 36 5.28 -24.95 5.06
CA SER A 36 4.21 -25.18 4.09
C SER A 36 4.54 -24.55 2.73
N ALA A 37 5.82 -24.36 2.45
CA ALA A 37 6.31 -23.74 1.24
C ALA A 37 6.51 -24.79 0.14
N GLY A 38 5.84 -24.62 -1.00
CA GLY A 38 6.04 -25.37 -2.23
C GLY A 38 6.51 -24.48 -3.38
N ASP A 39 6.46 -25.02 -4.60
CA ASP A 39 7.08 -24.40 -5.79
C ASP A 39 6.44 -23.06 -6.18
N LEU A 40 5.16 -22.85 -5.90
CA LEU A 40 4.45 -21.60 -6.24
C LEU A 40 4.71 -20.48 -5.24
N THR A 41 5.12 -20.80 -4.00
CA THR A 41 5.43 -19.79 -2.98
C THR A 41 6.51 -18.83 -3.45
N GLY A 42 7.54 -19.31 -4.15
CA GLY A 42 8.59 -18.47 -4.71
C GLY A 42 8.05 -17.47 -5.74
N ILE A 43 7.16 -17.90 -6.63
CA ILE A 43 6.57 -17.04 -7.68
C ILE A 43 5.68 -15.97 -7.06
N TYR A 44 4.82 -16.32 -6.10
CA TYR A 44 3.97 -15.34 -5.42
C TYR A 44 4.78 -14.36 -4.56
N ALA A 45 5.82 -14.85 -3.89
CA ALA A 45 6.76 -14.02 -3.15
C ALA A 45 7.45 -13.00 -4.07
N LEU A 46 7.89 -13.43 -5.26
CA LEU A 46 8.58 -12.58 -6.25
C LEU A 46 7.66 -11.62 -7.03
N THR A 47 6.34 -11.82 -7.00
CA THR A 47 5.41 -11.03 -7.82
C THR A 47 4.46 -10.19 -6.97
N LEU A 48 3.60 -10.82 -6.16
CA LEU A 48 2.57 -10.12 -5.39
C LEU A 48 3.15 -9.24 -4.29
N THR A 49 4.19 -9.73 -3.60
CA THR A 49 4.78 -9.01 -2.47
C THR A 49 5.52 -7.73 -2.88
N PRO A 50 6.38 -7.72 -3.95
CA PRO A 50 6.99 -6.48 -4.39
C PRO A 50 5.96 -5.52 -4.97
N VAL A 51 4.93 -6.00 -5.67
CA VAL A 51 3.86 -5.11 -6.18
C VAL A 51 3.12 -4.43 -5.02
N LEU A 52 2.70 -5.18 -4.00
CA LEU A 52 2.03 -4.61 -2.83
C LEU A 52 2.94 -3.64 -2.06
N LEU A 53 4.23 -4.00 -1.90
CA LEU A 53 5.22 -3.16 -1.25
C LEU A 53 5.39 -1.84 -2.01
N LEU A 54 5.64 -1.89 -3.32
CA LEU A 54 5.85 -0.72 -4.15
C LEU A 54 4.62 0.21 -4.15
N LEU A 55 3.41 -0.35 -4.27
CA LEU A 55 2.18 0.44 -4.23
C LEU A 55 1.95 1.08 -2.85
N SER A 56 2.20 0.34 -1.77
CA SER A 56 2.08 0.86 -0.41
C SER A 56 3.10 1.96 -0.12
N VAL A 57 4.37 1.75 -0.50
CA VAL A 57 5.44 2.73 -0.33
C VAL A 57 5.18 3.97 -1.18
N ALA A 58 4.77 3.82 -2.43
CA ALA A 58 4.43 4.97 -3.28
C ALA A 58 3.29 5.80 -2.70
N ALA A 59 2.23 5.14 -2.22
CA ALA A 59 1.09 5.81 -1.60
C ALA A 59 1.46 6.62 -0.34
N LEU A 60 2.43 6.14 0.45
CA LEU A 60 2.88 6.81 1.67
C LEU A 60 4.00 7.84 1.42
N ALA A 61 4.90 7.58 0.48
CA ALA A 61 6.07 8.40 0.20
C ALA A 61 5.75 9.62 -0.66
N VAL A 62 4.91 9.50 -1.68
CA VAL A 62 4.59 10.60 -2.61
C VAL A 62 3.98 11.81 -1.88
N PRO A 63 2.99 11.64 -0.98
CA PRO A 63 2.48 12.77 -0.20
C PRO A 63 3.51 13.36 0.76
N ARG A 64 4.39 12.52 1.33
CA ARG A 64 5.38 12.91 2.34
C ARG A 64 6.55 13.74 1.77
N ARG A 65 6.85 13.60 0.48
CA ARG A 65 7.80 14.48 -0.23
C ARG A 65 7.32 15.92 -0.36
N ARG A 66 6.08 16.23 0.05
CA ARG A 66 5.50 17.56 -0.01
C ARG A 66 5.31 18.10 1.43
N PRO A 67 5.78 19.32 1.72
CA PRO A 67 5.84 19.84 3.09
C PRO A 67 4.46 19.83 3.78
N GLY A 68 4.40 19.21 4.95
CA GLY A 68 3.20 19.16 5.81
C GLY A 68 2.08 18.24 5.33
N ARG A 69 2.29 17.40 4.30
CA ARG A 69 1.24 16.55 3.74
C ARG A 69 1.32 15.09 4.18
N TYR A 70 0.14 14.52 4.37
CA TYR A 70 -0.07 13.12 4.69
C TYR A 70 -1.07 12.52 3.71
N PRO A 71 -1.02 11.20 3.46
CA PRO A 71 -2.00 10.50 2.64
C PRO A 71 -3.44 10.82 3.08
N SER A 72 -4.38 10.84 2.13
CA SER A 72 -5.78 11.06 2.44
C SER A 72 -6.35 9.89 3.24
N ALA A 73 -7.35 10.17 4.10
CA ALA A 73 -7.98 9.12 4.92
C ALA A 73 -8.64 8.03 4.04
N ARG A 74 -9.16 8.42 2.86
CA ARG A 74 -9.71 7.48 1.87
C ARG A 74 -8.63 6.54 1.32
N SER A 75 -7.47 7.09 0.92
CA SER A 75 -6.33 6.29 0.47
C SER A 75 -5.86 5.31 1.55
N LEU A 76 -5.70 5.78 2.79
CA LEU A 76 -5.35 4.94 3.94
C LEU A 76 -6.39 3.84 4.20
N GLY A 77 -7.69 4.14 4.07
CA GLY A 77 -8.76 3.15 4.19
C GLY A 77 -8.65 2.04 3.15
N LEU A 78 -8.38 2.38 1.89
CA LEU A 78 -8.18 1.39 0.82
C LEU A 78 -6.92 0.55 1.05
N LEU A 79 -5.83 1.18 1.49
CA LEU A 79 -4.60 0.45 1.86
C LEU A 79 -4.83 -0.51 3.03
N LEU A 80 -5.61 -0.11 4.05
CA LEU A 80 -5.96 -0.99 5.16
C LEU A 80 -6.73 -2.23 4.69
N ILE A 81 -7.69 -2.07 3.78
CA ILE A 81 -8.40 -3.20 3.17
C ILE A 81 -7.42 -4.08 2.38
N ALA A 82 -6.54 -3.47 1.59
CA ALA A 82 -5.53 -4.22 0.86
C ALA A 82 -4.61 -5.03 1.79
N TRP A 83 -4.12 -4.42 2.87
CA TRP A 83 -3.28 -5.07 3.86
C TRP A 83 -4.02 -6.19 4.60
N ALA A 84 -5.28 -6.00 4.97
CA ALA A 84 -6.10 -7.04 5.57
C ALA A 84 -6.28 -8.24 4.62
N CYS A 85 -6.54 -7.97 3.33
CA CYS A 85 -6.62 -9.00 2.32
C CYS A 85 -5.27 -9.69 2.07
N GLY A 86 -4.16 -8.96 2.10
CA GLY A 86 -2.80 -9.52 1.97
C GLY A 86 -2.41 -10.41 3.15
N LEU A 87 -2.77 -10.02 4.37
CA LEU A 87 -2.63 -10.88 5.56
C LEU A 87 -3.43 -12.19 5.39
N GLY A 88 -4.70 -12.07 5.00
CA GLY A 88 -5.56 -13.22 4.71
C GLY A 88 -5.06 -14.09 3.56
N LEU A 89 -4.46 -13.49 2.54
CA LEU A 89 -3.83 -14.20 1.43
C LEU A 89 -2.68 -15.07 1.92
N GLY A 90 -1.82 -14.52 2.78
CA GLY A 90 -0.70 -15.28 3.37
C GLY A 90 -1.15 -16.54 4.11
N PHE A 91 -2.38 -16.57 4.64
CA PHE A 91 -2.98 -17.76 5.26
C PHE A 91 -3.68 -18.70 4.26
N THR A 92 -4.29 -18.14 3.20
CA THR A 92 -5.19 -18.85 2.29
C THR A 92 -4.55 -19.31 0.98
N LEU A 93 -3.36 -18.83 0.62
CA LEU A 93 -2.70 -19.29 -0.59
C LEU A 93 -2.57 -20.82 -0.54
N PRO A 94 -3.09 -21.55 -1.53
CA PRO A 94 -2.77 -22.96 -1.74
C PRO A 94 -1.36 -23.06 -2.33
N ASP A 95 -0.70 -24.19 -2.15
CA ASP A 95 0.56 -24.49 -2.82
C ASP A 95 0.48 -25.91 -3.40
N THR A 96 1.29 -26.20 -4.41
CA THR A 96 1.29 -27.48 -5.11
C THR A 96 2.68 -28.09 -5.07
N GLY A 97 2.80 -29.33 -4.58
CA GLY A 97 4.06 -30.07 -4.40
C GLY A 97 3.89 -31.19 -3.37
N GLU A 98 4.79 -32.18 -3.32
CA GLU A 98 4.76 -33.21 -2.26
C GLU A 98 4.94 -32.56 -0.89
N GLY A 99 3.92 -32.65 -0.04
CA GLY A 99 3.90 -32.02 1.30
C GLY A 99 3.44 -30.56 1.33
N ALA A 100 3.08 -29.96 0.19
CA ALA A 100 2.67 -28.56 0.11
C ALA A 100 1.18 -28.39 0.48
N SER A 101 0.89 -27.63 1.53
CA SER A 101 -0.47 -27.30 1.98
C SER A 101 -0.61 -25.79 2.20
N SER A 102 -1.84 -25.27 2.14
CA SER A 102 -2.12 -23.90 2.60
C SER A 102 -1.85 -23.79 4.11
N VAL A 103 -1.48 -22.62 4.63
CA VAL A 103 -1.25 -22.44 6.09
C VAL A 103 -2.51 -22.78 6.89
N LEU A 104 -3.70 -22.47 6.34
CA LEU A 104 -4.98 -22.90 6.90
C LEU A 104 -5.19 -24.42 6.85
N GLY A 105 -4.76 -25.09 5.79
CA GLY A 105 -4.77 -26.56 5.69
C GLY A 105 -3.83 -27.20 6.73
N ALA A 106 -2.65 -26.63 6.93
CA ALA A 106 -1.68 -27.08 7.93
C ALA A 106 -2.17 -26.88 9.37
N LEU A 107 -2.90 -25.80 9.65
CA LEU A 107 -3.41 -25.47 10.99
C LEU A 107 -4.77 -26.07 11.33
N VAL A 108 -5.67 -26.23 10.35
CA VAL A 108 -7.09 -26.60 10.55
C VAL A 108 -7.42 -27.98 9.97
N GLY A 109 -6.54 -28.53 9.13
CA GLY A 109 -6.67 -29.86 8.53
C GLY A 109 -7.11 -29.86 7.06
N PRO A 110 -7.14 -31.03 6.41
CA PRO A 110 -7.30 -31.18 4.96
C PRO A 110 -8.61 -30.59 4.40
N GLN A 111 -9.68 -30.50 5.22
CA GLN A 111 -10.94 -29.90 4.78
C GLN A 111 -10.83 -28.39 4.50
N ALA A 112 -9.84 -27.70 5.08
CA ALA A 112 -9.66 -26.26 4.94
C ALA A 112 -8.92 -25.86 3.65
N GLU A 113 -8.25 -26.81 2.96
CA GLU A 113 -7.49 -26.52 1.74
C GLU A 113 -8.38 -26.04 0.60
N GLY A 114 -9.55 -26.65 0.43
CA GLY A 114 -10.52 -26.23 -0.60
C GLY A 114 -11.08 -24.83 -0.35
N VAL A 115 -11.32 -24.48 0.91
CA VAL A 115 -11.81 -23.15 1.31
C VAL A 115 -10.70 -22.11 1.15
N ALA A 116 -9.47 -22.44 1.54
CA ALA A 116 -8.29 -21.60 1.36
C ALA A 116 -8.07 -21.28 -0.13
N ALA A 117 -8.11 -22.30 -1.00
CA ALA A 117 -8.00 -22.11 -2.44
C ALA A 117 -9.11 -21.21 -3.00
N ALA A 118 -10.37 -21.43 -2.60
CA ALA A 118 -11.51 -20.63 -3.04
C ALA A 118 -11.42 -19.15 -2.59
N LEU A 119 -10.87 -18.88 -1.41
CA LEU A 119 -10.72 -17.53 -0.86
C LEU A 119 -9.47 -16.79 -1.39
N SER A 120 -8.42 -17.52 -1.79
CA SER A 120 -7.16 -16.92 -2.23
C SER A 120 -7.34 -15.99 -3.43
N ASN A 121 -8.07 -16.42 -4.47
CA ASN A 121 -8.32 -15.63 -5.68
C ASN A 121 -9.04 -14.29 -5.39
N PRO A 122 -10.22 -14.28 -4.75
CA PRO A 122 -10.90 -13.02 -4.45
C PRO A 122 -10.10 -12.13 -3.51
N LEU A 123 -9.39 -12.69 -2.51
CA LEU A 123 -8.52 -11.92 -1.63
C LEU A 123 -7.38 -11.25 -2.42
N GLY A 124 -6.77 -11.96 -3.37
CA GLY A 124 -5.70 -11.42 -4.21
C GLY A 124 -6.18 -10.28 -5.10
N ILE A 125 -7.34 -10.45 -5.73
CA ILE A 125 -7.96 -9.42 -6.58
C ILE A 125 -8.30 -8.18 -5.77
N ILE A 126 -8.96 -8.34 -4.61
CA ILE A 126 -9.35 -7.22 -3.75
C ILE A 126 -8.10 -6.52 -3.22
N MET A 127 -7.09 -7.26 -2.77
CA MET A 127 -5.81 -6.71 -2.32
C MET A 127 -5.18 -5.83 -3.40
N LEU A 128 -5.05 -6.36 -4.62
CA LEU A 128 -4.39 -5.66 -5.71
C LEU A 128 -5.19 -4.41 -6.11
N PHE A 129 -6.49 -4.55 -6.32
CA PHE A 129 -7.37 -3.45 -6.70
C PHE A 129 -7.37 -2.31 -5.67
N MET A 130 -7.50 -2.65 -4.38
CA MET A 130 -7.51 -1.67 -3.30
C MET A 130 -6.14 -1.01 -3.12
N SER A 131 -5.03 -1.74 -3.31
CA SER A 131 -3.68 -1.16 -3.26
C SER A 131 -3.44 -0.16 -4.40
N ILE A 132 -3.89 -0.47 -5.63
CA ILE A 132 -3.80 0.42 -6.78
C ILE A 132 -4.67 1.66 -6.55
N ALA A 133 -5.94 1.47 -6.18
CA ALA A 133 -6.87 2.58 -5.93
C ALA A 133 -6.38 3.48 -4.78
N GLY A 134 -5.88 2.88 -3.69
CA GLY A 134 -5.27 3.59 -2.57
C GLY A 134 -4.06 4.42 -2.99
N CYS A 135 -3.17 3.86 -3.80
CA CYS A 135 -2.01 4.57 -4.35
C CYS A 135 -2.42 5.72 -5.27
N VAL A 136 -3.31 5.47 -6.23
CA VAL A 136 -3.82 6.50 -7.16
C VAL A 136 -4.47 7.66 -6.39
N LEU A 137 -5.30 7.38 -5.38
CA LEU A 137 -5.91 8.41 -4.55
C LEU A 137 -4.87 9.19 -3.75
N ALA A 138 -3.88 8.53 -3.13
CA ALA A 138 -2.81 9.23 -2.42
C ALA A 138 -2.09 10.22 -3.34
N VAL A 139 -1.73 9.79 -4.56
CA VAL A 139 -1.03 10.62 -5.53
C VAL A 139 -1.91 11.76 -6.03
N ARG A 140 -3.17 11.49 -6.42
CA ARG A 140 -4.11 12.51 -6.93
C ARG A 140 -4.52 13.54 -5.88
N ASP A 141 -4.81 13.10 -4.66
CA ASP A 141 -5.17 14.02 -3.58
C ASP A 141 -3.98 14.90 -3.20
N SER A 142 -2.75 14.36 -3.30
CA SER A 142 -1.55 15.16 -3.12
C SER A 142 -1.38 16.20 -4.24
N SER A 143 -1.68 15.91 -5.51
CA SER A 143 -1.52 16.83 -6.64
C SER A 143 -2.57 17.93 -6.70
N ARG A 144 -3.85 17.62 -6.42
CA ARG A 144 -4.92 18.63 -6.39
C ARG A 144 -4.67 19.72 -5.34
N ALA A 145 -4.15 19.33 -4.18
CA ALA A 145 -3.78 20.27 -3.14
C ALA A 145 -2.58 21.17 -3.52
N ASP A 146 -1.77 20.81 -4.52
CA ASP A 146 -0.76 21.73 -5.08
C ASP A 146 -1.36 22.67 -6.10
N ALA A 147 -2.21 22.16 -7.00
CA ALA A 147 -2.88 22.98 -8.00
C ALA A 147 -3.75 24.08 -7.35
N ALA A 148 -4.44 23.75 -6.25
CA ALA A 148 -5.22 24.73 -5.49
C ALA A 148 -4.36 25.75 -4.72
N ARG A 149 -3.10 25.45 -4.41
CA ARG A 149 -2.16 26.41 -3.80
C ARG A 149 -1.53 27.32 -4.85
N ARG A 150 -1.20 26.80 -6.04
CA ARG A 150 -0.82 27.61 -7.21
C ARG A 150 -2.05 28.27 -7.85
N SER A 151 -2.93 28.83 -7.03
CA SER A 151 -4.03 29.67 -7.51
C SER A 151 -3.41 30.84 -8.30
N PRO A 152 -4.01 31.29 -9.42
CA PRO A 152 -3.49 32.39 -10.24
C PRO A 152 -3.19 33.68 -9.45
N SER A 153 -3.82 33.84 -8.28
CA SER A 153 -3.53 34.92 -7.34
C SER A 153 -2.08 34.98 -6.85
N ASP A 154 -1.38 33.83 -6.78
CA ASP A 154 0.06 33.79 -6.44
C ASP A 154 0.95 34.18 -7.64
N GLU A 155 0.45 34.06 -8.89
CA GLU A 155 1.17 34.51 -10.09
C GLU A 155 1.08 36.03 -10.27
N ASP A 156 -0.03 36.64 -9.86
CA ASP A 156 -0.24 38.09 -9.89
C ASP A 156 0.69 38.84 -8.91
N ASP A 157 1.03 38.25 -7.75
CA ASP A 157 1.97 38.83 -6.77
C ASP A 157 3.42 38.91 -7.31
N TYR A 158 3.79 38.08 -8.29
CA TYR A 158 5.11 38.13 -8.94
C TYR A 158 5.12 38.87 -10.28
N GLN A 159 3.99 38.99 -10.97
CA GLN A 159 3.90 39.77 -12.22
C GLN A 159 4.02 41.30 -12.02
N GLY A 160 3.85 41.80 -10.79
CA GLY A 160 4.05 43.22 -10.45
C GLY A 160 5.49 43.63 -10.13
N THR A 161 6.45 42.70 -10.05
CA THR A 161 7.81 43.00 -9.53
C THR A 161 8.87 43.31 -10.60
N GLY A 162 8.49 43.33 -11.88
CA GLY A 162 9.34 43.90 -12.95
C GLY A 162 10.73 43.27 -13.09
N TYR A 163 10.94 42.03 -12.63
CA TYR A 163 12.23 41.36 -12.80
C TYR A 163 12.36 40.81 -14.22
N PHE A 164 12.67 41.70 -15.17
CA PHE A 164 13.30 41.31 -16.43
C PHE A 164 14.78 41.06 -16.13
N PRO A 165 15.31 39.83 -16.27
CA PRO A 165 16.75 39.63 -16.28
C PRO A 165 17.26 40.23 -17.59
N VAL A 166 17.67 41.50 -17.55
CA VAL A 166 18.50 42.07 -18.60
C VAL A 166 19.82 41.31 -18.52
N LEU A 167 20.10 40.54 -19.56
CA LEU A 167 21.41 39.95 -19.77
C LEU A 167 22.38 41.10 -19.98
N ASP A 168 23.18 41.44 -18.96
CA ASP A 168 24.35 42.29 -19.14
C ASP A 168 25.38 41.53 -19.99
N VAL A 169 25.50 41.94 -21.25
CA VAL A 169 26.59 41.63 -22.18
C VAL A 169 27.36 42.91 -22.45
#